data_AF-A0AAU2EB10-F1
#
_entry.id   AF-A0AAU2EB10-F1
#
_cell.length_a   1.000
_cell.length_b   1.000
_cell.length_c   1.000
_cell.angle_alpha   90.00
_cell.angle_beta   90.00
_cell.angle_gamma   90.00
#
_symmetry.space_group_name_H-M   'P 1'
#
loop_
_entity.id
_entity.type
_entity.pdbx_description
1 polymer ?
#
loop_
_entity_poly.entity_id
_entity_poly.type
_entity_poly.pdbx_seq_one_letter_code
_entity_poly.pdbx_strand_id
1 'polypeptide(L)'
;MTPAGHLDALLLWCGAIATVGAAAGLLWRLTRSARQLASKVEDFVDDWTGTTGRPGVPARPGVMSRLCAIEDALAKVEHELHPNSGSSLRDAVDRVDHRTRHLDTPL
;
A
#
# COMPACT_ATOMS: atom_id res chain seq x y z
N MET A 1 54.04 30.02 30.07
CA MET A 1 53.07 28.94 29.78
C MET A 1 53.87 27.68 29.51
N THR A 2 53.70 26.63 30.32
CA THR A 2 54.43 25.37 30.14
C THR A 2 53.84 24.59 28.95
N PRO A 3 54.65 23.83 28.20
CA PRO A 3 54.19 23.05 27.04
C PRO A 3 53.06 22.06 27.40
N ALA A 4 53.01 21.59 28.66
CA ALA A 4 51.94 20.73 29.17
C ALA A 4 50.53 21.34 29.05
N GLY A 5 50.37 22.64 29.37
CA GLY A 5 49.04 23.29 29.33
C GLY A 5 48.47 23.49 27.94
N HIS A 6 49.30 23.50 26.89
CA HIS A 6 48.83 23.54 25.50
C HIS A 6 48.29 22.19 25.04
N LEU A 7 48.91 21.09 25.48
CA LEU A 7 48.45 19.74 25.15
C LEU A 7 47.11 19.43 25.80
N ASP A 8 46.92 19.81 27.06
CA ASP A 8 45.65 19.62 27.78
C ASP A 8 44.51 20.41 27.12
N ALA A 9 44.76 21.67 26.72
CA ALA A 9 43.79 22.48 26.00
C ALA A 9 43.41 21.86 24.65
N LEU A 10 44.39 21.35 23.88
CA LEU A 10 44.14 20.67 22.62
C LEU A 10 43.31 19.39 22.81
N LEU A 11 43.62 18.59 23.84
CA LEU A 11 42.87 17.37 24.16
C LEU A 11 41.41 17.68 24.52
N LEU A 12 41.16 18.74 25.31
CA LEU A 12 39.82 19.18 25.65
C LEU A 12 39.01 19.63 24.44
N TRP A 13 39.60 20.45 23.55
CA TRP A 13 38.93 20.89 22.32
C TRP A 13 38.67 19.74 21.35
N CYS A 14 39.62 18.83 21.18
CA CYS A 14 39.45 17.63 20.35
C CYS A 14 38.31 16.75 20.89
N GLY A 15 38.25 16.53 22.20
CA GLY A 15 37.16 15.78 22.84
C GLY A 15 35.81 16.46 22.63
N ALA A 16 35.73 17.77 22.86
CA ALA A 16 34.49 18.53 22.66
C ALA A 16 33.99 18.46 21.22
N ILE A 17 34.89 18.64 20.23
CA ILE A 17 34.54 18.55 18.81
C ILE A 17 34.07 17.14 18.46
N ALA A 18 34.73 16.10 18.97
CA ALA A 18 34.33 14.71 18.74
C ALA A 18 32.94 14.42 19.32
N THR A 19 32.65 14.87 20.55
CA THR A 19 31.33 14.69 21.17
C THR A 19 30.23 15.43 20.41
N VAL A 20 30.47 16.70 20.04
CA VAL A 20 29.50 17.49 19.27
C VAL A 20 29.29 16.88 17.89
N GLY A 21 30.36 16.46 17.20
CA GLY A 21 30.28 15.79 15.91
C GLY A 21 29.50 14.49 15.98
N ALA A 22 29.71 13.68 17.03
CA ALA A 22 28.97 12.44 17.24
C ALA A 22 27.47 12.70 17.50
N ALA A 23 27.16 13.69 18.34
CA ALA A 23 25.78 14.09 18.63
C ALA A 23 25.07 14.62 17.38
N ALA A 24 25.72 15.50 16.61
CA ALA A 24 25.18 16.04 15.36
C ALA A 24 24.98 14.91 14.32
N GLY A 25 25.93 13.99 14.22
CA GLY A 25 25.83 12.83 13.33
C GLY A 25 24.65 11.93 13.69
N LEU A 26 24.44 11.66 14.98
CA LEU A 26 23.30 10.88 15.45
C LEU A 26 21.98 11.60 15.15
N LEU A 27 21.89 12.90 15.47
CA LEU A 27 20.70 13.71 15.20
C LEU A 27 20.36 13.75 13.71
N TRP A 28 21.37 13.91 12.85
CA TRP A 28 21.19 13.90 11.41
C TRP A 28 20.67 12.55 10.90
N ARG A 29 21.23 11.44 11.39
CA ARG A 29 20.75 10.09 11.05
C ARG A 29 19.31 9.88 11.50
N LEU A 30 18.96 10.25 12.72
CA LEU A 30 17.60 10.14 13.24
C LEU A 30 16.61 10.97 12.42
N THR A 31 16.96 12.23 12.13
CA THR A 31 16.12 13.14 11.34
C THR A 31 15.94 12.61 9.91
N ARG A 32 17.01 12.08 9.29
CA ARG A 32 16.94 11.49 7.95
C ARG A 32 16.04 10.26 7.93
N SER A 33 16.19 9.36 8.90
CA SER A 33 15.35 8.16 9.01
C SER A 33 13.88 8.52 9.26
N ALA A 34 13.62 9.49 10.14
CA ALA A 34 12.27 9.96 10.42
C ALA A 34 11.59 10.54 9.18
N ARG A 35 12.30 11.35 8.38
CA ARG A 35 11.77 11.87 7.11
C ARG A 35 11.46 10.78 6.09
N GLN A 36 12.31 9.76 5.99
CA GLN A 36 12.06 8.63 5.10
C GLN A 36 10.85 7.78 5.54
N LEU A 37 10.62 7.66 6.85
CA LEU A 37 9.45 6.97 7.35
C LEU A 37 8.19 7.80 7.11
N ALA A 38 8.25 9.10 7.34
CA ALA A 38 7.14 10.02 7.11
C ALA A 38 6.66 9.97 5.65
N SER A 39 7.57 10.00 4.67
CA SER A 39 7.18 9.92 3.26
C SER A 39 6.48 8.59 2.92
N LYS A 40 6.94 7.47 3.49
CA LYS A 40 6.28 6.17 3.28
C LYS A 40 4.89 6.11 3.88
N VAL A 41 4.70 6.76 5.03
CA VAL A 41 3.37 6.86 5.67
C VAL A 41 2.45 7.74 4.83
N GLU A 42 2.96 8.84 4.28
CA GLU A 42 2.21 9.71 3.36
C GLU A 42 1.78 8.93 2.11
N ASP A 43 2.70 8.22 1.44
CA ASP A 43 2.38 7.38 0.29
C ASP A 43 1.30 6.32 0.63
N PHE A 44 1.40 5.70 1.81
CA PHE A 44 0.43 4.71 2.27
C PHE A 44 -0.94 5.33 2.52
N VAL A 45 -0.98 6.51 3.16
CA VAL A 45 -2.23 7.23 3.42
C VAL A 45 -2.87 7.62 2.09
N ASP A 46 -2.10 8.16 1.15
CA ASP A 46 -2.57 8.55 -0.19
C ASP A 46 -3.17 7.37 -0.96
N ASP A 47 -2.55 6.18 -0.91
CA ASP A 47 -3.12 4.99 -1.55
C ASP A 47 -4.39 4.50 -0.81
N TRP A 48 -4.44 4.62 0.51
CA TRP A 48 -5.60 4.20 1.31
C TRP A 48 -6.81 5.12 1.08
N THR A 49 -6.62 6.44 1.17
CA THR A 49 -7.67 7.45 0.99
C THR A 49 -7.97 7.73 -0.48
N GLY A 50 -7.00 7.50 -1.35
CA GLY A 50 -7.01 7.97 -2.74
C GLY A 50 -6.46 9.38 -2.88
N THR A 51 -6.17 9.76 -4.12
CA THR A 51 -5.63 11.08 -4.46
C THR A 51 -6.59 11.84 -5.34
N THR A 52 -6.74 13.14 -5.06
CA THR A 52 -7.59 14.04 -5.84
C THR A 52 -6.97 14.29 -7.22
N GLY A 53 -7.80 14.43 -8.24
CA GLY A 53 -7.34 14.77 -9.58
C GLY A 53 -6.66 16.14 -9.60
N ARG A 54 -5.61 16.27 -10.40
CA ARG A 54 -4.89 17.53 -10.65
C ARG A 54 -4.86 17.82 -12.15
N PRO A 55 -4.60 19.06 -12.60
CA PRO A 55 -4.62 19.36 -14.04
C PRO A 55 -3.76 18.39 -14.85
N GLY A 56 -4.39 17.69 -15.81
CA GLY A 56 -3.74 16.68 -16.64
C GLY A 56 -3.53 15.30 -16.02
N VAL A 57 -3.92 15.06 -14.75
CA VAL A 57 -3.82 13.75 -14.09
C VAL A 57 -5.15 13.41 -13.40
N PRO A 58 -5.83 12.32 -13.78
CA PRO A 58 -7.09 11.92 -13.17
C PRO A 58 -6.90 11.52 -11.70
N ALA A 59 -7.97 11.64 -10.92
CA ALA A 59 -8.00 11.18 -9.53
C ALA A 59 -7.73 9.67 -9.46
N ARG A 60 -7.03 9.23 -8.41
CA ARG A 60 -6.86 7.80 -8.11
C ARG A 60 -7.80 7.42 -6.96
N PRO A 61 -8.69 6.42 -7.14
CA PRO A 61 -9.56 5.97 -6.08
C PRO A 61 -8.76 5.28 -4.96
N GLY A 62 -9.15 5.54 -3.71
CA GLY A 62 -8.59 4.88 -2.55
C GLY A 62 -8.98 3.41 -2.46
N VAL A 63 -8.31 2.68 -1.56
CA VAL A 63 -8.53 1.24 -1.35
C VAL A 63 -10.00 0.94 -1.02
N MET A 64 -10.63 1.69 -0.12
CA MET A 64 -12.03 1.41 0.28
C MET A 64 -13.01 1.57 -0.88
N SER A 65 -12.82 2.56 -1.75
CA SER A 65 -13.64 2.73 -2.95
C SER A 65 -13.44 1.57 -3.93
N ARG A 66 -12.20 1.09 -4.08
CA ARG A 66 -11.90 -0.06 -4.93
C ARG A 66 -12.48 -1.36 -4.36
N LEU A 67 -12.41 -1.56 -3.05
CA LEU A 67 -13.00 -2.72 -2.37
C LEU A 67 -14.52 -2.75 -2.55
N CYS A 68 -15.20 -1.63 -2.35
CA CYS A 68 -16.64 -1.52 -2.60
C CYS A 68 -17.00 -1.89 -4.05
N ALA A 69 -16.24 -1.38 -5.04
CA ALA A 69 -16.47 -1.75 -6.44
C ALA A 69 -16.23 -3.25 -6.73
N ILE A 70 -15.29 -3.88 -6.03
CA ILE A 70 -15.05 -5.32 -6.13
C ILE A 70 -16.18 -6.11 -5.47
N GLU A 71 -16.65 -5.69 -4.29
CA GLU A 71 -17.78 -6.31 -3.60
C GLU A 71 -19.05 -6.25 -4.45
N ASP A 72 -19.34 -5.11 -5.08
CA ASP A 72 -20.47 -4.96 -6.01
C ASP A 72 -20.34 -5.87 -7.23
N ALA A 73 -19.14 -5.96 -7.81
CA ALA A 73 -18.89 -6.85 -8.94
C ALA A 73 -19.04 -8.32 -8.52
N LEU A 74 -18.55 -8.67 -7.35
CA LEU A 74 -18.64 -10.02 -6.79
C LEU A 74 -20.09 -10.40 -6.50
N ALA A 75 -20.89 -9.50 -5.94
CA ALA A 75 -22.31 -9.73 -5.69
C ALA A 75 -23.08 -10.01 -6.98
N LYS A 76 -22.76 -9.30 -8.08
CA LYS A 76 -23.36 -9.58 -9.40
C LYS A 76 -22.97 -10.95 -9.93
N VAL A 77 -21.69 -11.33 -9.79
CA VAL A 77 -21.23 -12.66 -10.19
C VAL A 77 -21.93 -13.74 -9.35
N GLU A 78 -22.00 -13.55 -8.04
CA GLU A 78 -22.68 -14.48 -7.13
C GLU A 78 -24.15 -14.65 -7.50
N HIS A 79 -24.84 -13.55 -7.85
CA HIS A 79 -26.23 -13.59 -8.32
C HIS A 79 -26.40 -14.48 -9.56
N GLU A 80 -25.48 -14.39 -10.52
CA GLU A 80 -25.50 -15.21 -11.75
C GLU A 80 -25.18 -16.70 -11.51
N LEU A 81 -24.49 -17.01 -10.41
CA LEU A 81 -24.11 -18.39 -10.04
C LEU A 81 -25.20 -19.12 -9.24
N HIS A 82 -26.29 -18.44 -8.87
CA HIS A 82 -27.46 -19.03 -8.24
C HIS A 82 -28.61 -19.16 -9.24
N PRO A 83 -29.55 -20.11 -9.06
CA PRO A 83 -30.75 -20.18 -9.88
C PRO A 83 -31.59 -18.90 -9.74
N ASN A 84 -32.01 -18.31 -10.86
CA ASN A 84 -32.80 -17.08 -10.87
C ASN A 84 -33.91 -17.18 -11.92
N SER A 85 -34.86 -18.10 -11.68
CA SER A 85 -36.07 -18.30 -12.50
C SER A 85 -35.80 -18.48 -14.00
N GLY A 86 -34.63 -19.01 -14.37
CA GLY A 86 -34.26 -19.31 -15.74
C GLY A 86 -33.36 -18.27 -16.40
N SER A 87 -33.10 -17.11 -15.78
CA SER A 87 -32.35 -16.02 -16.41
C SER A 87 -30.86 -16.02 -16.09
N SER A 88 -30.41 -16.76 -15.07
CA SER A 88 -29.01 -16.73 -14.66
C SER A 88 -28.10 -17.56 -15.55
N LEU A 89 -26.80 -17.30 -15.47
CA LEU A 89 -25.78 -18.15 -16.09
C LEU A 89 -25.90 -19.61 -15.61
N ARG A 90 -26.15 -19.84 -14.32
CA ARG A 90 -26.38 -21.20 -13.81
C ARG A 90 -27.58 -21.88 -14.45
N ASP A 91 -28.72 -21.19 -14.55
CA ASP A 91 -29.90 -21.74 -15.20
C ASP A 91 -29.64 -22.05 -16.69
N ALA A 92 -28.81 -21.23 -17.35
CA ALA A 92 -28.41 -21.47 -18.73
C ALA A 92 -27.56 -22.75 -18.87
N VAL A 93 -26.62 -22.98 -17.94
CA VAL A 93 -25.81 -24.19 -17.87
C VAL A 93 -26.71 -25.41 -17.61
N ASP A 94 -27.61 -25.35 -16.62
CA ASP A 94 -28.51 -26.45 -16.28
C ASP A 94 -29.42 -26.83 -17.46
N ARG A 95 -29.89 -25.84 -18.25
CA ARG A 95 -30.64 -26.10 -19.49
C ARG A 95 -29.81 -26.83 -20.54
N VAL A 96 -28.56 -26.42 -20.75
CA VAL A 96 -27.67 -27.06 -21.73
C VAL A 96 -27.37 -28.49 -21.29
N ASP A 97 -27.01 -28.68 -20.01
CA ASP A 97 -26.75 -29.99 -19.42
C ASP A 97 -27.96 -30.93 -19.58
N HIS A 98 -29.18 -30.45 -19.26
CA HIS A 98 -30.40 -31.22 -19.47
C HIS A 98 -30.61 -31.57 -20.95
N ARG A 99 -30.37 -30.64 -21.89
CA ARG A 99 -30.51 -30.90 -23.33
C ARG A 99 -29.51 -31.95 -23.81
N THR A 100 -28.26 -31.91 -23.33
CA THR A 100 -27.21 -32.85 -23.74
C THR A 100 -27.48 -34.26 -23.23
N ARG A 101 -28.08 -34.43 -22.03
CA ARG A 101 -28.47 -35.77 -21.53
C ARG A 101 -29.40 -36.55 -22.46
N HIS A 102 -30.26 -35.87 -23.21
CA HIS A 102 -31.14 -36.51 -24.20
C HIS A 102 -30.38 -36.98 -25.45
N LEU A 103 -29.19 -36.45 -25.71
CA LEU A 103 -28.35 -36.85 -26.84
C LEU A 103 -27.48 -38.08 -26.53
N ASP A 104 -27.09 -38.27 -25.26
CA ASP A 104 -26.25 -39.38 -24.81
C ASP A 104 -27.05 -40.66 -24.47
N THR A 105 -28.38 -40.62 -24.53
CA THR A 105 -29.21 -41.81 -24.32
C THR A 105 -29.17 -42.67 -25.60
N PRO A 106 -28.59 -43.89 -25.57
CA PRO A 106 -28.54 -44.74 -26.77
C PRO A 106 -29.96 -45.19 -27.15
N LEU A 107 -30.26 -45.12 -28.45
CA LEU A 107 -31.50 -45.66 -29.05
C LEU A 107 -31.64 -47.16 -28.82
#